data_AF-U3P8V7-F1
#
_entry.id   AF-U3P8V7-F1
#
_cell.length_a   1.000
_cell.length_b   1.000
_cell.length_c   1.000
_cell.angle_alpha   90.00
_cell.angle_beta   90.00
_cell.angle_gamma   90.00
#
_symmetry.space_group_name_H-M   'P 1'
#
loop_
_entity.id
_entity.type
_entity.pdbx_description
1 polymer ?
#
loop_
_entity_poly.entity_id
_entity_poly.type
_entity_poly.pdbx_seq_one_letter_code
_entity_poly.pdbx_strand_id
1 'polypeptide(L)'
;MTDDYSAALLRALQGRARVKILQGTFVAQSTFGCNVDVGVGSSSSRIPAHLGTSFLPEVNEPVWVWNIDKQWFVTGPVASKPDRGTVVSVASGLVTLTTALGTTVIAPYTGPSPSAGQIMKLLWHGGPFAMLMSTSPVPNTPPPAPGGGTTTHQDVFTAIDAGSYGSGRWWTNQVYASDKNLGCWFYGTKTADTIPASATIQRVELYVSPERISGSPPNIAVHGYSAKPGDAPALATVAAVAISGGWVTLPASIGNNLKAGGGYVGVGFNHGGYSILRSLAEDGFSGALRITSTY
;
A
#
# COMPACT_ATOMS: atom_id res chain seq x y z
N MET A 1 -55.31 5.07 -28.66
CA MET A 1 -54.48 4.04 -27.98
C MET A 1 -53.60 4.68 -26.88
N THR A 2 -54.13 5.69 -26.17
CA THR A 2 -53.39 6.46 -25.15
C THR A 2 -54.04 6.39 -23.76
N ASP A 3 -55.32 6.00 -23.67
CA ASP A 3 -56.08 6.01 -22.41
C ASP A 3 -55.85 4.78 -21.51
N ASP A 4 -55.41 3.65 -22.08
CA ASP A 4 -55.35 2.36 -21.37
C ASP A 4 -54.13 2.24 -20.45
N TYR A 5 -53.00 2.85 -20.83
CA TYR A 5 -51.79 2.92 -20.01
C TYR A 5 -51.99 3.77 -18.74
N SER A 6 -52.75 4.86 -18.87
CA SER A 6 -53.09 5.75 -17.74
C SER A 6 -53.97 5.02 -16.71
N ALA A 7 -54.95 4.24 -17.18
CA ALA A 7 -55.84 3.47 -16.31
C ALA A 7 -55.12 2.34 -15.56
N ALA A 8 -54.22 1.61 -16.24
CA ALA A 8 -53.41 0.57 -15.64
C ALA A 8 -52.43 1.12 -14.58
N LEU A 9 -51.78 2.26 -14.87
CA LEU A 9 -50.90 2.95 -13.92
C LEU A 9 -51.68 3.46 -12.69
N LEU A 10 -52.84 4.07 -12.89
CA LEU A 10 -53.70 4.55 -11.80
C LEU A 10 -54.17 3.39 -10.91
N ARG A 11 -54.49 2.23 -11.49
CA ARG A 11 -54.83 1.02 -10.74
C ARG A 11 -53.64 0.43 -9.97
N ALA A 12 -52.43 0.49 -10.53
CA ALA A 12 -51.21 0.05 -9.83
C ALA A 12 -50.81 0.97 -8.67
N LEU A 13 -51.24 2.25 -8.71
CA LEU A 13 -51.05 3.23 -7.64
C LEU A 13 -52.17 3.21 -6.59
N GLN A 14 -53.29 2.54 -6.83
CA GLN A 14 -54.36 2.38 -5.82
C GLN A 14 -53.84 1.57 -4.62
N GLY A 15 -54.01 2.12 -3.42
CA GLY A 15 -53.56 1.50 -2.17
C GLY A 15 -52.09 1.77 -1.80
N ARG A 16 -51.32 2.46 -2.65
CA ARG A 16 -49.97 2.92 -2.31
C ARG A 16 -50.01 4.32 -1.70
N ALA A 17 -49.12 4.58 -0.74
CA ALA A 17 -48.98 5.91 -0.15
C ALA A 17 -48.66 6.94 -1.24
N ARG A 18 -49.41 8.05 -1.26
CA ARG A 18 -49.16 9.15 -2.20
C ARG A 18 -48.07 10.03 -1.61
N VAL A 19 -46.88 9.96 -2.20
CA VAL A 19 -45.73 10.77 -1.81
C VAL A 19 -45.54 11.92 -2.79
N LYS A 20 -45.48 13.15 -2.28
CA LYS A 20 -45.00 14.32 -3.03
C LYS A 20 -43.81 14.92 -2.29
N ILE A 21 -42.77 15.27 -3.02
CA ILE A 21 -41.57 15.91 -2.47
C ILE A 21 -41.52 17.33 -3.02
N LEU A 22 -41.41 18.31 -2.13
CA LEU A 22 -41.31 19.73 -2.44
C LEU A 22 -40.12 20.34 -1.70
N GLN A 23 -39.59 21.43 -2.25
CA GLN A 23 -38.74 22.34 -1.51
C GLN A 23 -39.59 23.43 -0.87
N GLY A 24 -39.32 23.74 0.40
CA GLY A 24 -39.95 24.84 1.12
C GLY A 24 -38.92 25.66 1.92
N THR A 25 -39.39 26.72 2.56
CA THR A 25 -38.61 27.57 3.45
C THR A 25 -39.15 27.43 4.87
N PHE A 26 -38.32 26.99 5.80
CA PHE A 26 -38.73 26.84 7.19
C PHE A 26 -39.04 28.19 7.82
N VAL A 27 -40.19 28.29 8.49
CA VAL A 27 -40.64 29.55 9.10
C VAL A 27 -40.39 29.54 10.59
N ALA A 28 -40.98 28.57 11.29
CA ALA A 28 -40.88 28.47 12.75
C ALA A 28 -41.36 27.11 13.23
N GLN A 29 -40.82 26.69 14.37
CA GLN A 29 -41.37 25.58 15.15
C GLN A 29 -42.52 26.07 16.05
N SER A 30 -43.49 25.22 16.29
CA SER A 30 -44.55 25.41 17.28
C SER A 30 -44.64 24.17 18.19
N THR A 31 -45.41 24.26 19.27
CA THR A 31 -45.61 23.15 20.21
C THR A 31 -46.10 21.86 19.54
N PHE A 32 -46.80 21.96 18.41
CA PHE A 32 -47.44 20.83 17.73
C PHE A 32 -46.76 20.44 16.40
N GLY A 33 -45.67 21.10 16.02
CA GLY A 33 -45.00 20.85 14.75
C GLY A 33 -44.17 22.04 14.28
N CYS A 34 -44.30 22.38 13.01
CA CYS A 34 -43.63 23.51 12.38
C CYS A 34 -44.45 24.07 11.23
N ASN A 35 -44.07 25.25 10.76
CA ASN A 35 -44.63 25.87 9.56
C ASN A 35 -43.56 26.02 8.50
N VAL A 36 -43.93 25.77 7.25
CA VAL A 36 -43.06 25.90 6.09
C VAL A 36 -43.80 26.66 5.01
N ASP A 37 -43.11 27.60 4.37
CA ASP A 37 -43.61 28.26 3.16
C ASP A 37 -43.15 27.45 1.95
N VAL A 38 -44.11 26.85 1.24
CA VAL A 38 -43.86 26.12 -0.02
C VAL A 38 -44.29 26.97 -1.20
N GLY A 39 -43.39 27.14 -2.15
CA GLY A 39 -43.69 27.80 -3.42
C GLY A 39 -44.46 26.85 -4.34
N VAL A 40 -45.59 27.31 -4.89
CA VAL A 40 -46.29 26.66 -6.00
C VAL A 40 -46.45 27.70 -7.11
N GLY A 41 -45.52 27.73 -8.07
CA GLY A 41 -45.46 28.78 -9.09
C GLY A 41 -45.05 30.13 -8.49
N SER A 42 -45.80 31.20 -8.78
CA SER A 42 -45.55 32.56 -8.27
C SER A 42 -46.14 32.84 -6.89
N SER A 43 -46.77 31.85 -6.25
CA SER A 43 -47.44 32.00 -4.95
C SER A 43 -46.76 31.13 -3.90
N SER A 44 -46.48 31.70 -2.72
CA SER A 44 -46.06 30.95 -1.53
C SER A 44 -47.27 30.66 -0.66
N SER A 45 -47.46 29.40 -0.27
CA SER A 45 -48.46 29.01 0.72
C SER A 45 -47.77 28.51 1.98
N ARG A 46 -48.23 28.97 3.14
CA ARG A 46 -47.78 28.47 4.43
C ARG A 46 -48.52 27.19 4.78
N ILE A 47 -47.79 26.12 5.01
CA ILE A 47 -48.34 24.81 5.39
C ILE A 47 -47.88 24.43 6.80
N PRO A 48 -48.77 23.88 7.64
CA PRO A 48 -48.36 23.19 8.85
C PRO A 48 -47.73 21.84 8.48
N ALA A 49 -46.62 21.50 9.13
CA ALA A 49 -45.87 20.28 8.93
C ALA A 49 -45.33 19.73 10.26
N HIS A 50 -44.95 18.46 10.28
CA HIS A 50 -44.24 17.83 11.39
C HIS A 50 -42.74 17.74 11.09
N LEU A 51 -41.91 17.69 12.14
CA LEU A 51 -40.51 17.31 11.96
C LEU A 51 -40.45 15.79 11.76
N GLY A 52 -39.98 15.36 10.59
CA GLY A 52 -39.84 13.94 10.24
C GLY A 52 -38.52 13.33 10.72
N THR A 53 -37.57 14.15 11.16
CA THR A 53 -36.25 13.73 11.65
C THR A 53 -35.85 14.57 12.87
N SER A 54 -34.71 14.27 13.48
CA SER A 54 -34.14 15.07 14.57
C SER A 54 -33.54 16.40 14.11
N PHE A 55 -33.43 16.63 12.79
CA PHE A 55 -32.95 17.89 12.24
C PHE A 55 -33.93 19.02 12.56
N LEU A 56 -33.42 20.12 13.14
CA LEU A 56 -34.19 21.33 13.37
C LEU A 56 -33.62 22.45 12.47
N PRO A 57 -34.36 22.88 11.43
CA PRO A 57 -33.90 23.93 10.53
C PRO A 57 -33.86 25.30 11.20
N GLU A 58 -33.02 26.19 10.69
CA GLU A 58 -33.04 27.60 11.05
C GLU A 58 -34.21 28.32 10.37
N VAL A 59 -34.67 29.43 10.98
CA VAL A 59 -35.69 30.29 10.35
C VAL A 59 -35.14 30.79 9.01
N ASN A 60 -35.97 30.71 7.97
CA ASN A 60 -35.64 30.98 6.56
C ASN A 60 -34.74 29.94 5.88
N GLU A 61 -34.48 28.78 6.51
CA GLU A 61 -33.67 27.75 5.89
C GLU A 61 -34.47 26.96 4.83
N PRO A 62 -33.90 26.71 3.63
CA PRO A 62 -34.53 25.85 2.63
C PRO A 62 -34.51 24.37 3.07
N VAL A 63 -35.68 23.75 3.05
CA VAL A 63 -35.90 22.36 3.52
C VAL A 63 -36.64 21.49 2.51
N TRP A 64 -36.37 20.20 2.57
CA TRP A 64 -37.17 19.19 1.88
C TRP A 64 -38.43 18.86 2.68
N VAL A 65 -39.58 19.02 2.03
CA VAL A 65 -40.90 18.74 2.60
C VAL A 65 -41.55 17.58 1.85
N TRP A 66 -41.97 16.55 2.58
CA TRP A 66 -42.67 15.40 2.03
C TRP A 66 -44.13 15.46 2.41
N ASN A 67 -45.03 15.36 1.43
CA ASN A 67 -46.42 15.03 1.66
C ASN A 67 -46.56 13.52 1.57
N ILE A 68 -47.00 12.87 2.65
CA ILE A 68 -47.34 11.45 2.66
C ILE A 68 -48.80 11.36 3.09
N ASP A 69 -49.66 10.94 2.17
CA ASP A 69 -51.10 10.77 2.43
C ASP A 69 -51.74 11.98 3.14
N LYS A 70 -51.43 13.18 2.62
CA LYS A 70 -51.89 14.51 3.09
C LYS A 70 -51.24 15.03 4.36
N GLN A 71 -50.35 14.28 5.00
CA GLN A 71 -49.53 14.76 6.12
C GLN A 71 -48.21 15.32 5.59
N TRP A 72 -47.77 16.47 6.13
CA TRP A 72 -46.55 17.14 5.70
C TRP A 72 -45.44 16.94 6.70
N PHE A 73 -44.24 16.62 6.22
CA PHE A 73 -43.06 16.36 7.03
C PHE A 73 -41.86 17.13 6.51
N VAL A 74 -41.19 17.88 7.38
CA VAL A 74 -39.85 18.40 7.12
C VAL A 74 -38.86 17.27 7.36
N THR A 75 -38.12 16.89 6.33
CA THR A 75 -37.25 15.71 6.37
C THR A 75 -35.77 16.06 6.52
N GLY A 76 -35.35 17.22 6.02
CA GLY A 76 -33.95 17.64 6.08
C GLY A 76 -33.70 18.95 5.34
N PRO A 77 -32.46 19.45 5.41
CA PRO A 77 -32.04 20.63 4.67
C PRO A 77 -31.92 20.31 3.16
N VAL A 78 -32.11 21.32 2.30
CA VAL A 78 -31.89 21.16 0.85
C VAL A 78 -30.41 21.00 0.54
N ALA A 79 -29.57 21.81 1.18
CA ALA A 79 -28.12 21.67 1.10
C ALA A 79 -27.64 20.73 2.19
N SER A 80 -26.84 19.72 1.82
CA SER A 80 -26.26 18.80 2.80
C SER A 80 -25.39 19.56 3.80
N LYS A 81 -25.73 19.45 5.07
CA LYS A 81 -24.91 20.02 6.14
C LYS A 81 -23.84 19.02 6.59
N PRO A 82 -22.58 19.45 6.77
CA PRO A 82 -21.50 18.54 7.14
C PRO A 82 -21.70 18.02 8.57
N ASP A 83 -21.48 16.73 8.77
CA ASP A 83 -21.75 16.06 10.04
C ASP A 83 -20.58 16.13 11.04
N ARG A 84 -19.40 16.54 10.56
CA ARG A 84 -18.15 16.66 11.34
C ARG A 84 -17.21 17.69 10.71
N GLY A 85 -16.25 18.17 11.50
CA GLY A 85 -15.18 19.03 11.03
C GLY A 85 -13.92 18.90 11.89
N THR A 86 -12.80 19.38 11.36
CA THR A 86 -11.50 19.41 12.04
C THR A 86 -11.25 20.80 12.61
N VAL A 87 -10.86 20.87 13.88
CA VAL A 87 -10.60 22.11 14.62
C VAL A 87 -9.42 22.85 13.99
N VAL A 88 -9.66 24.11 13.61
CA VAL A 88 -8.64 25.06 13.14
C VAL A 88 -8.22 25.98 14.28
N SER A 89 -9.19 26.54 14.99
CA SER A 89 -8.95 27.47 16.09
C SER A 89 -10.11 27.44 17.09
N VAL A 90 -9.83 27.89 18.32
CA VAL A 90 -10.81 28.05 19.39
C VAL A 90 -10.64 29.42 20.00
N ALA A 91 -11.75 30.17 20.11
CA ALA A 91 -11.75 31.49 20.72
C ALA A 91 -13.13 31.79 21.33
N SER A 92 -13.16 32.32 22.55
CA SER A 92 -14.37 32.85 23.19
C SER A 92 -15.58 31.88 23.21
N GLY A 93 -15.34 30.58 23.46
CA GLY A 93 -16.39 29.56 23.49
C GLY A 93 -16.91 29.11 22.12
N LEU A 94 -16.26 29.57 21.04
CA LEU A 94 -16.51 29.16 19.67
C LEU A 94 -15.34 28.33 19.13
N VAL A 95 -15.66 27.34 18.32
CA VAL A 95 -14.69 26.55 17.57
C VAL A 95 -14.85 26.84 16.08
N THR A 96 -13.73 27.09 15.41
CA THR A 96 -13.67 27.18 13.95
C THR A 96 -13.26 25.83 13.40
N LEU A 97 -14.09 25.24 12.55
CA LEU A 97 -13.94 23.90 12.00
C LEU A 97 -13.80 23.98 10.48
N THR A 98 -12.87 23.23 9.91
CA THR A 98 -12.87 22.94 8.46
C THR A 98 -13.54 21.61 8.22
N THR A 99 -14.51 21.58 7.32
CA THR A 99 -15.30 20.38 7.01
C THR A 99 -14.76 19.69 5.76
N ALA A 100 -15.10 18.42 5.56
CA ALA A 100 -14.69 17.67 4.36
C ALA A 100 -15.27 18.25 3.06
N LEU A 101 -16.31 19.09 3.16
CA LEU A 101 -16.90 19.82 2.05
C LEU A 101 -16.13 21.11 1.70
N GLY A 102 -15.00 21.38 2.36
CA GLY A 102 -14.20 22.60 2.19
C GLY A 102 -14.80 23.83 2.89
N THR A 103 -15.95 23.69 3.53
CA THR A 103 -16.63 24.79 4.24
C THR A 103 -16.03 25.00 5.62
N THR A 104 -15.79 26.27 5.98
CA THR A 104 -15.49 26.69 7.34
C THR A 104 -16.78 26.90 8.12
N VAL A 105 -16.91 26.24 9.27
CA VAL A 105 -18.06 26.37 10.18
C VAL A 105 -17.56 26.91 11.51
N ILE A 106 -18.20 27.96 12.00
CA ILE A 106 -17.98 28.49 13.35
C ILE A 106 -19.16 28.04 14.20
N ALA A 107 -18.88 27.30 15.27
CA ALA A 107 -19.91 26.72 16.13
C ALA A 107 -19.59 26.96 17.61
N PRO A 108 -20.58 27.25 18.46
CA PRO A 108 -20.44 27.01 19.89
C PRO A 108 -20.15 25.53 20.16
N TYR A 109 -19.40 25.26 21.22
CA TYR A 109 -19.15 23.90 21.68
C TYR A 109 -19.42 23.76 23.18
N THR A 110 -19.57 22.52 23.64
CA THR A 110 -19.68 22.19 25.06
C THR A 110 -18.59 21.22 25.49
N GLY A 111 -18.27 21.25 26.79
CA GLY A 111 -17.22 20.44 27.40
C GLY A 111 -15.84 21.14 27.40
N PRO A 112 -14.77 20.35 27.58
CA PRO A 112 -13.40 20.88 27.58
C PRO A 112 -13.07 21.60 26.27
N SER A 113 -12.20 22.62 26.34
CA SER A 113 -11.71 23.31 25.15
C SER A 113 -11.02 22.32 24.21
N PRO A 114 -11.47 22.21 22.94
CA PRO A 114 -10.83 21.33 21.97
C PRO A 114 -9.48 21.90 21.52
N SER A 115 -8.62 21.05 21.00
CA SER A 115 -7.32 21.40 20.44
C SER A 115 -7.37 21.42 18.91
N ALA A 116 -6.52 22.26 18.29
CA ALA A 116 -6.34 22.26 16.83
C ALA A 116 -5.99 20.86 16.31
N GLY A 117 -6.57 20.49 15.17
CA GLY A 117 -6.43 19.17 14.55
C GLY A 117 -7.38 18.09 15.06
N GLN A 118 -8.12 18.32 16.15
CA GLN A 118 -9.12 17.36 16.63
C GLN A 118 -10.35 17.35 15.72
N ILE A 119 -11.00 16.18 15.58
CA ILE A 119 -12.26 16.06 14.85
C ILE A 119 -13.41 16.20 15.85
N MET A 120 -14.36 17.07 15.54
CA MET A 120 -15.59 17.26 16.31
C MET A 120 -16.82 16.91 15.48
N LYS A 121 -17.85 16.39 16.14
CA LYS A 121 -19.16 16.19 15.54
C LYS A 121 -19.87 17.53 15.43
N LEU A 122 -20.51 17.78 14.29
CA LEU A 122 -21.40 18.92 14.06
C LEU A 122 -22.84 18.46 14.17
N LEU A 123 -23.60 19.16 15.00
CA LEU A 123 -25.04 19.03 15.18
C LEU A 123 -25.72 20.26 14.59
N TRP A 124 -26.88 20.07 13.97
CA TRP A 124 -27.61 21.12 13.26
C TRP A 124 -29.03 21.23 13.80
N HIS A 125 -29.16 21.82 14.99
CA HIS A 125 -30.44 21.99 15.67
C HIS A 125 -30.72 23.48 15.90
N GLY A 126 -31.17 24.19 14.87
CA GLY A 126 -31.34 25.65 14.90
C GLY A 126 -30.03 26.43 14.79
N GLY A 127 -28.97 25.78 14.29
CA GLY A 127 -27.63 26.34 14.12
C GLY A 127 -26.55 25.26 14.26
N PRO A 128 -25.30 25.56 13.87
CA PRO A 128 -24.18 24.66 14.10
C PRO A 128 -23.85 24.58 15.59
N PHE A 129 -23.69 23.37 16.10
CA PHE A 129 -23.19 23.11 17.45
C PHE A 129 -22.16 21.98 17.42
N ALA A 130 -21.00 22.18 18.03
CA ALA A 130 -19.91 21.24 17.99
C ALA A 130 -19.78 20.46 19.31
N MET A 131 -19.52 19.16 19.21
CA MET A 131 -19.22 18.32 20.37
C MET A 131 -18.01 17.43 20.12
N LEU A 132 -17.21 17.22 21.17
CA LEU A 132 -16.10 16.26 21.13
C LEU A 132 -16.67 14.85 20.91
N MET A 133 -16.10 14.12 19.95
CA MET A 133 -16.44 12.72 19.76
C MET A 133 -15.76 11.88 20.84
N SER A 134 -16.50 10.95 21.43
CA SER A 134 -15.94 9.97 22.35
C SER A 134 -14.85 9.16 21.64
N THR A 135 -13.70 9.02 22.27
CA THR A 135 -12.67 8.04 21.87
C THR A 135 -12.93 6.68 22.51
N SER A 136 -14.15 6.37 22.94
CA SER A 136 -14.49 5.14 23.68
C SER A 136 -15.47 4.23 22.92
N PRO A 137 -15.25 2.90 22.89
CA PRO A 137 -14.03 2.25 23.39
C PRO A 137 -12.81 2.73 22.60
N VAL A 138 -11.69 2.89 23.30
CA VAL A 138 -10.42 3.30 22.67
C VAL A 138 -10.22 2.40 21.46
N PRO A 139 -10.11 2.95 20.23
CA PRO A 139 -9.78 2.13 19.08
C PRO A 139 -8.58 1.27 19.46
N ASN A 140 -8.67 -0.05 19.22
CA ASN A 140 -7.54 -0.94 19.49
C ASN A 140 -6.28 -0.25 18.99
N THR A 141 -5.28 -0.08 19.86
CA THR A 141 -3.97 0.39 19.44
C THR A 141 -3.61 -0.43 18.20
N PRO A 142 -3.37 0.19 17.04
CA PRO A 142 -2.89 -0.54 15.88
C PRO A 142 -1.73 -1.42 16.35
N PRO A 143 -1.60 -2.68 15.87
CA PRO A 143 -0.37 -3.41 16.12
C PRO A 143 0.80 -2.48 15.80
N PRO A 144 1.89 -2.50 16.60
CA PRO A 144 3.05 -1.69 16.29
C PRO A 144 3.34 -1.83 14.80
N ALA A 145 3.57 -0.72 14.11
CA ALA A 145 4.12 -0.79 12.76
C ALA A 145 5.29 -1.81 12.83
N PRO A 146 5.42 -2.74 11.86
CA PRO A 146 6.54 -3.67 11.85
C PRO A 146 7.78 -2.85 12.14
N GLY A 147 8.46 -3.16 13.25
CA GLY A 147 9.64 -2.39 13.63
C GLY A 147 10.58 -2.41 12.43
N GLY A 148 11.11 -1.25 12.04
CA GLY A 148 12.26 -1.16 11.14
C GLY A 148 13.52 -1.70 11.83
N GLY A 149 13.41 -2.87 12.43
CA GLY A 149 14.49 -3.61 13.03
C GLY A 149 15.19 -4.39 11.93
N THR A 150 16.51 -4.36 11.95
CA THR A 150 17.32 -5.19 11.08
C THR A 150 16.95 -6.65 11.32
N THR A 151 16.43 -7.32 10.29
CA THR A 151 16.07 -8.75 10.33
C THR A 151 17.12 -9.57 9.58
N THR A 152 17.34 -10.81 10.01
CA THR A 152 18.27 -11.72 9.32
C THR A 152 17.54 -12.45 8.21
N HIS A 153 18.01 -12.28 6.98
CA HIS A 153 17.53 -12.94 5.78
C HIS A 153 18.55 -13.99 5.32
N GLN A 154 18.07 -15.10 4.78
CA GLN A 154 18.89 -16.11 4.14
C GLN A 154 18.30 -16.45 2.78
N ASP A 155 18.99 -16.01 1.73
CA ASP A 155 18.54 -16.15 0.35
C ASP A 155 19.43 -17.11 -0.42
N VAL A 156 18.81 -17.93 -1.29
CA VAL A 156 19.51 -18.89 -2.14
C VAL A 156 19.32 -18.51 -3.61
N PHE A 157 20.44 -18.33 -4.32
CA PHE A 157 20.49 -17.91 -5.71
C PHE A 157 21.07 -19.03 -6.57
N THR A 158 20.23 -19.68 -7.37
CA THR A 158 20.68 -20.64 -8.38
C THR A 158 21.22 -19.92 -9.61
N ALA A 159 22.33 -20.44 -10.15
CA ALA A 159 22.90 -19.95 -11.40
C ALA A 159 21.92 -20.20 -12.56
N ILE A 160 21.85 -19.25 -13.49
CA ILE A 160 21.06 -19.34 -14.72
C ILE A 160 21.87 -19.93 -15.88
N ASP A 161 23.20 -19.80 -15.82
CA ASP A 161 24.12 -20.38 -16.78
C ASP A 161 25.45 -20.68 -16.08
N ALA A 162 26.22 -21.60 -16.65
CA ALA A 162 27.54 -21.98 -16.18
C ALA A 162 28.41 -22.48 -17.33
N GLY A 163 29.73 -22.42 -17.16
CA GLY A 163 30.65 -23.05 -18.09
C GLY A 163 32.10 -22.68 -17.85
N SER A 164 32.96 -23.11 -18.78
CA SER A 164 34.39 -22.80 -18.74
C SER A 164 34.88 -22.20 -20.04
N TYR A 165 35.58 -21.08 -19.91
CA TYR A 165 36.30 -20.44 -21.00
C TYR A 165 37.75 -20.94 -21.02
N GLY A 166 38.26 -21.29 -22.18
CA GLY A 166 39.64 -21.72 -22.39
C GLY A 166 39.98 -21.78 -23.87
N SER A 167 41.25 -21.53 -24.21
CA SER A 167 41.73 -21.55 -25.61
C SER A 167 40.89 -20.69 -26.58
N GLY A 168 40.43 -19.51 -26.13
CA GLY A 168 39.71 -18.55 -26.97
C GLY A 168 38.21 -18.79 -27.12
N ARG A 169 37.60 -19.74 -26.39
CA ARG A 169 36.16 -20.00 -26.47
C ARG A 169 35.58 -20.61 -25.19
N TRP A 170 34.27 -20.52 -25.04
CA TRP A 170 33.49 -21.38 -24.14
C TRP A 170 33.39 -22.78 -24.75
N TRP A 171 33.87 -23.79 -24.04
CA TRP A 171 34.00 -25.15 -24.61
C TRP A 171 33.25 -26.23 -23.83
N THR A 172 32.79 -25.94 -22.61
CA THR A 172 31.97 -26.85 -21.80
C THR A 172 31.04 -26.08 -20.87
N ASN A 173 29.94 -26.72 -20.48
CA ASN A 173 29.00 -26.23 -19.47
C ASN A 173 29.40 -26.62 -18.04
N GLN A 174 30.40 -27.49 -17.88
CA GLN A 174 31.02 -27.77 -16.58
C GLN A 174 31.91 -26.60 -16.17
N VAL A 175 32.10 -26.43 -14.86
CA VAL A 175 32.89 -25.33 -14.30
C VAL A 175 34.25 -25.85 -13.85
N TYR A 176 35.29 -25.43 -14.56
CA TYR A 176 36.67 -25.82 -14.32
C TYR A 176 37.35 -24.75 -13.47
N ALA A 177 38.00 -25.18 -12.41
CA ALA A 177 38.96 -24.38 -11.68
C ALA A 177 40.37 -24.94 -12.00
N SER A 178 41.07 -24.28 -12.91
CA SER A 178 42.44 -24.66 -13.29
C SER A 178 43.23 -23.49 -13.86
N ASP A 179 44.55 -23.63 -13.97
CA ASP A 179 45.41 -22.56 -14.48
C ASP A 179 45.17 -22.21 -15.96
N LYS A 180 44.46 -23.05 -16.72
CA LYS A 180 44.20 -22.84 -18.16
C LYS A 180 42.76 -22.44 -18.47
N ASN A 181 41.85 -22.55 -17.50
CA ASN A 181 40.42 -22.36 -17.72
C ASN A 181 39.83 -21.39 -16.70
N LEU A 182 38.87 -20.58 -17.16
CA LEU A 182 38.09 -19.68 -16.33
C LEU A 182 36.66 -20.23 -16.23
N GLY A 183 36.39 -20.97 -15.16
CA GLY A 183 35.06 -21.48 -14.86
C GLY A 183 34.18 -20.40 -14.25
N CYS A 184 32.94 -20.23 -14.71
CA CYS A 184 32.02 -19.20 -14.23
C CYS A 184 30.61 -19.73 -14.03
N TRP A 185 29.92 -19.15 -13.04
CA TRP A 185 28.48 -19.23 -12.84
C TRP A 185 27.87 -17.83 -12.97
N PHE A 186 26.76 -17.76 -13.69
CA PHE A 186 26.06 -16.52 -13.98
C PHE A 186 24.74 -16.52 -13.20
N TYR A 187 24.47 -15.46 -12.44
CA TYR A 187 23.21 -15.34 -11.68
C TYR A 187 22.28 -14.26 -12.23
N GLY A 188 22.78 -13.42 -13.15
CA GLY A 188 22.08 -12.22 -13.60
C GLY A 188 21.94 -11.22 -12.45
N THR A 189 20.86 -10.43 -12.46
CA THR A 189 20.62 -9.39 -11.45
C THR A 189 20.03 -9.93 -10.15
N LYS A 190 19.73 -11.24 -10.04
CA LYS A 190 19.00 -11.84 -8.91
C LYS A 190 19.53 -11.41 -7.54
N THR A 191 20.86 -11.47 -7.33
CA THR A 191 21.46 -11.09 -6.04
C THR A 191 21.31 -9.62 -5.74
N ALA A 192 21.48 -8.75 -6.74
CA ALA A 192 21.36 -7.31 -6.61
C ALA A 192 19.90 -6.86 -6.44
N ASP A 193 18.96 -7.54 -7.08
CA ASP A 193 17.53 -7.24 -7.00
C ASP A 193 16.91 -7.71 -5.69
N THR A 194 17.50 -8.72 -5.04
CA THR A 194 17.00 -9.28 -3.76
C THR A 194 17.65 -8.62 -2.54
N ILE A 195 18.97 -8.37 -2.56
CA ILE A 195 19.70 -7.89 -1.38
C ILE A 195 19.95 -6.38 -1.50
N PRO A 196 19.35 -5.54 -0.63
CA PRO A 196 19.52 -4.09 -0.67
C PRO A 196 20.97 -3.63 -0.48
N ALA A 197 21.29 -2.44 -0.99
CA ALA A 197 22.64 -1.90 -0.90
C ALA A 197 23.08 -1.64 0.56
N SER A 198 22.11 -1.31 1.43
CA SER A 198 22.30 -1.11 2.86
C SER A 198 22.50 -2.40 3.66
N ALA A 199 22.26 -3.58 3.07
CA ALA A 199 22.36 -4.85 3.79
C ALA A 199 23.78 -5.15 4.23
N THR A 200 23.94 -5.63 5.46
CA THR A 200 25.21 -6.15 5.97
C THR A 200 25.27 -7.65 5.68
N ILE A 201 26.27 -8.08 4.90
CA ILE A 201 26.50 -9.49 4.59
C ILE A 201 27.13 -10.18 5.80
N GLN A 202 26.44 -11.18 6.34
CA GLN A 202 26.89 -11.97 7.48
C GLN A 202 27.63 -13.23 7.05
N ARG A 203 27.15 -13.89 5.99
CA ARG A 203 27.73 -15.15 5.49
C ARG A 203 27.46 -15.30 4.01
N VAL A 204 28.43 -15.85 3.28
CA VAL A 204 28.30 -16.24 1.88
C VAL A 204 28.77 -17.67 1.75
N GLU A 205 28.01 -18.49 1.06
CA GLU A 205 28.35 -19.88 0.79
C GLU A 205 28.08 -20.22 -0.67
N LEU A 206 28.93 -21.05 -1.25
CA LEU A 206 28.79 -21.59 -2.60
C LEU A 206 28.52 -23.09 -2.51
N TYR A 207 27.49 -23.56 -3.19
CA TYR A 207 27.25 -24.99 -3.34
C TYR A 207 28.17 -25.55 -4.43
N VAL A 208 29.12 -26.36 -4.02
CA VAL A 208 30.10 -27.01 -4.90
C VAL A 208 29.63 -28.44 -5.15
N SER A 209 29.37 -28.77 -6.43
CA SER A 209 29.02 -30.12 -6.88
C SER A 209 30.19 -30.72 -7.67
N PRO A 210 31.16 -31.38 -6.98
CA PRO A 210 32.38 -31.81 -7.63
C PRO A 210 32.20 -33.12 -8.39
N GLU A 211 32.67 -33.15 -9.63
CA GLU A 211 33.06 -34.39 -10.29
C GLU A 211 34.49 -34.76 -9.85
N ARG A 212 35.35 -33.75 -9.74
CA ARG A 212 36.74 -33.90 -9.30
C ARG A 212 37.20 -32.67 -8.53
N ILE A 213 37.95 -32.89 -7.46
CA ILE A 213 38.72 -31.85 -6.76
C ILE A 213 40.16 -32.35 -6.65
N SER A 214 41.12 -31.58 -7.15
CA SER A 214 42.55 -31.86 -6.97
C SER A 214 43.41 -30.60 -7.07
N GLY A 215 44.64 -30.67 -6.56
CA GLY A 215 45.59 -29.56 -6.59
C GLY A 215 45.34 -28.51 -5.52
N SER A 216 45.92 -27.32 -5.71
CA SER A 216 45.79 -26.19 -4.79
C SER A 216 44.36 -25.66 -4.72
N PRO A 217 43.97 -24.98 -3.62
CA PRO A 217 42.73 -24.22 -3.55
C PRO A 217 42.57 -23.28 -4.75
N PRO A 218 41.42 -23.29 -5.45
CA PRO A 218 41.18 -22.37 -6.54
C PRO A 218 40.96 -20.94 -6.04
N ASN A 219 41.22 -19.96 -6.92
CA ASN A 219 40.96 -18.56 -6.62
C ASN A 219 39.52 -18.21 -7.02
N ILE A 220 38.65 -18.03 -6.03
CA ILE A 220 37.30 -17.51 -6.25
C ILE A 220 37.38 -16.02 -6.62
N ALA A 221 36.60 -15.65 -7.62
CA ALA A 221 36.50 -14.30 -8.16
C ALA A 221 35.05 -13.94 -8.46
N VAL A 222 34.80 -12.64 -8.69
CA VAL A 222 33.51 -12.12 -9.15
C VAL A 222 33.63 -11.55 -10.57
N HIS A 223 32.52 -11.46 -11.30
CA HIS A 223 32.47 -10.84 -12.63
C HIS A 223 31.16 -10.09 -12.90
N GLY A 224 31.23 -9.12 -13.83
CA GLY A 224 30.11 -8.23 -14.18
C GLY A 224 29.20 -8.74 -15.30
N TYR A 225 29.44 -9.94 -15.82
CA TYR A 225 28.67 -10.49 -16.94
C TYR A 225 27.43 -11.25 -16.47
N SER A 226 26.25 -10.88 -16.99
CA SER A 226 24.97 -11.56 -16.73
C SER A 226 24.79 -12.85 -17.53
N ALA A 227 25.54 -13.02 -18.61
CA ALA A 227 25.62 -14.21 -19.46
C ALA A 227 27.05 -14.37 -20.01
N LYS A 228 27.37 -15.52 -20.61
CA LYS A 228 28.69 -15.78 -21.21
C LYS A 228 29.08 -14.69 -22.23
N PRO A 229 30.14 -13.90 -22.00
CA PRO A 229 30.67 -12.98 -23.01
C PRO A 229 31.29 -13.74 -24.19
N GLY A 230 31.44 -13.08 -25.34
CA GLY A 230 32.12 -13.66 -26.52
C GLY A 230 33.61 -13.94 -26.28
N ASP A 231 34.25 -13.11 -25.46
CA ASP A 231 35.66 -13.20 -25.10
C ASP A 231 35.88 -13.79 -23.70
N ALA A 232 37.13 -13.79 -23.23
CA ALA A 232 37.48 -14.22 -21.88
C ALA A 232 36.75 -13.36 -20.82
N PRO A 233 36.12 -13.96 -19.81
CA PRO A 233 35.48 -13.18 -18.75
C PRO A 233 36.53 -12.43 -17.93
N ALA A 234 36.34 -11.12 -17.79
CA ALA A 234 37.09 -10.31 -16.83
C ALA A 234 36.67 -10.64 -15.40
N LEU A 235 37.57 -11.28 -14.65
CA LEU A 235 37.37 -11.71 -13.27
C LEU A 235 38.17 -10.81 -12.31
N ALA A 236 37.51 -10.28 -11.29
CA ALA A 236 38.16 -9.58 -10.19
C ALA A 236 38.40 -10.59 -9.06
N THR A 237 39.68 -10.96 -8.85
CA THR A 237 40.07 -11.93 -7.82
C THR A 237 39.69 -11.45 -6.43
N VAL A 238 39.14 -12.35 -5.63
CA VAL A 238 38.75 -12.03 -4.25
C VAL A 238 39.53 -12.85 -3.23
N ALA A 239 39.64 -14.18 -3.38
CA ALA A 239 40.43 -15.01 -2.46
C ALA A 239 40.71 -16.44 -2.98
N ALA A 240 41.79 -17.06 -2.51
CA ALA A 240 41.98 -18.50 -2.59
C ALA A 240 41.08 -19.22 -1.56
N VAL A 241 40.25 -20.16 -2.01
CA VAL A 241 39.29 -20.86 -1.14
C VAL A 241 39.37 -22.36 -1.38
N ALA A 242 39.62 -23.13 -0.32
CA ALA A 242 39.56 -24.58 -0.41
C ALA A 242 38.11 -25.02 -0.62
N ILE A 243 37.86 -25.82 -1.66
CA ILE A 243 36.52 -26.31 -2.00
C ILE A 243 36.38 -27.78 -1.63
N SER A 244 35.18 -28.16 -1.22
CA SER A 244 34.73 -29.54 -0.94
C SER A 244 33.30 -29.70 -1.44
N GLY A 245 32.78 -30.93 -1.52
CA GLY A 245 31.38 -31.14 -1.91
C GLY A 245 30.40 -30.52 -0.91
N GLY A 246 29.35 -29.86 -1.42
CA GLY A 246 28.32 -29.19 -0.62
C GLY A 246 28.57 -27.69 -0.44
N TRP A 247 28.04 -27.12 0.65
CA TRP A 247 28.15 -25.69 0.94
C TRP A 247 29.54 -25.33 1.48
N VAL A 248 30.27 -24.52 0.72
CA VAL A 248 31.59 -23.98 1.09
C VAL A 248 31.47 -22.51 1.42
N THR A 249 31.96 -22.09 2.59
CA THR A 249 31.95 -20.69 3.00
C THR A 249 32.94 -19.88 2.17
N LEU A 250 32.47 -18.77 1.62
CA LEU A 250 33.25 -17.78 0.89
C LEU A 250 33.49 -16.53 1.75
N PRO A 251 34.49 -15.70 1.41
CA PRO A 251 34.65 -14.38 2.02
C PRO A 251 33.39 -13.51 1.83
N ALA A 252 32.99 -12.78 2.87
CA ALA A 252 31.83 -11.88 2.81
C ALA A 252 31.94 -10.79 1.73
N SER A 253 33.17 -10.44 1.32
CA SER A 253 33.43 -9.53 0.21
C SER A 253 32.79 -9.98 -1.12
N ILE A 254 32.63 -11.29 -1.34
CA ILE A 254 31.89 -11.82 -2.49
C ILE A 254 30.42 -11.33 -2.46
N GLY A 255 29.75 -11.50 -1.32
CA GLY A 255 28.37 -11.04 -1.16
C GLY A 255 28.24 -9.53 -1.28
N ASN A 256 29.23 -8.77 -0.76
CA ASN A 256 29.26 -7.31 -0.90
C ASN A 256 29.39 -6.85 -2.36
N ASN A 257 30.11 -7.61 -3.18
CA ASN A 257 30.26 -7.35 -4.62
C ASN A 257 29.00 -7.72 -5.42
N LEU A 258 28.17 -8.65 -4.93
CA LEU A 258 27.00 -9.18 -5.62
C LEU A 258 25.67 -8.52 -5.21
N LYS A 259 25.60 -7.88 -4.05
CA LYS A 259 24.41 -7.13 -3.61
C LYS A 259 24.21 -5.85 -4.43
N ALA A 260 23.07 -5.19 -4.25
CA ALA A 260 22.85 -3.87 -4.85
C ALA A 260 24.02 -2.91 -4.51
N GLY A 261 24.55 -2.23 -5.53
CA GLY A 261 25.69 -1.32 -5.40
C GLY A 261 27.08 -1.97 -5.51
N GLY A 262 27.20 -3.30 -5.61
CA GLY A 262 28.48 -4.00 -5.76
C GLY A 262 29.01 -4.09 -7.19
N GLY A 263 28.13 -4.01 -8.20
CA GLY A 263 28.51 -3.94 -9.62
C GLY A 263 28.86 -5.29 -10.28
N TYR A 264 28.76 -6.41 -9.55
CA TYR A 264 29.01 -7.76 -10.07
C TYR A 264 27.73 -8.61 -10.03
N VAL A 265 27.64 -9.62 -10.91
CA VAL A 265 26.44 -10.43 -11.15
C VAL A 265 26.76 -11.94 -11.31
N GLY A 266 27.99 -12.32 -11.00
CA GLY A 266 28.52 -13.65 -11.25
C GLY A 266 29.74 -13.98 -10.41
N VAL A 267 30.00 -15.28 -10.26
CA VAL A 267 31.12 -15.84 -9.51
C VAL A 267 31.86 -16.81 -10.42
N GLY A 268 33.17 -16.85 -10.32
CA GLY A 268 33.98 -17.79 -11.08
C GLY A 268 35.30 -18.10 -10.43
N PHE A 269 36.12 -18.84 -11.15
CA PHE A 269 37.48 -19.18 -10.76
C PHE A 269 38.48 -18.47 -11.66
N ASN A 270 39.39 -17.72 -11.02
CA ASN A 270 40.50 -17.05 -11.69
C ASN A 270 41.81 -17.82 -11.44
N HIS A 271 41.94 -18.97 -12.11
CA HIS A 271 43.05 -19.92 -11.94
C HIS A 271 43.09 -20.64 -10.59
N GLY A 272 44.03 -21.58 -10.46
CA GLY A 272 44.26 -22.37 -9.25
C GLY A 272 43.62 -23.76 -9.30
N GLY A 273 44.41 -24.75 -8.87
CA GLY A 273 43.97 -26.14 -8.72
C GLY A 273 43.77 -26.89 -10.03
N TYR A 274 43.06 -28.01 -9.93
CA TYR A 274 42.49 -28.77 -11.02
C TYR A 274 41.22 -29.45 -10.53
N SER A 275 40.14 -28.67 -10.49
CA SER A 275 38.82 -29.11 -10.06
C SER A 275 37.81 -28.98 -11.20
N ILE A 276 36.92 -29.97 -11.30
CA ILE A 276 35.86 -30.05 -12.30
C ILE A 276 34.55 -30.16 -11.54
N LEU A 277 33.68 -29.17 -11.74
CA LEU A 277 32.38 -29.11 -11.12
C LEU A 277 31.30 -29.36 -12.16
N ARG A 278 30.28 -30.10 -11.73
CA ARG A 278 29.15 -30.49 -12.57
C ARG A 278 28.50 -29.27 -13.21
N SER A 279 28.02 -29.45 -14.43
CA SER A 279 27.17 -28.48 -15.12
C SER A 279 25.79 -28.39 -14.45
N LEU A 280 25.03 -27.34 -14.77
CA LEU A 280 23.66 -27.17 -14.28
C LEU A 280 22.70 -28.29 -14.75
N ALA A 281 23.01 -28.96 -15.85
CA ALA A 281 22.22 -30.08 -16.35
C ALA A 281 22.48 -31.38 -15.56
N GLU A 282 23.69 -31.53 -15.01
CA GLU A 282 24.06 -32.68 -14.17
C GLU A 282 23.65 -32.45 -12.71
N ASP A 283 23.70 -31.21 -12.23
CA ASP A 283 23.22 -30.79 -10.92
C ASP A 283 22.72 -29.33 -10.96
N GLY A 284 21.39 -29.15 -10.83
CA GLY A 284 20.76 -27.83 -10.87
C GLY A 284 21.14 -26.90 -9.72
N PHE A 285 21.76 -27.42 -8.65
CA PHE A 285 22.31 -26.61 -7.55
C PHE A 285 23.80 -26.26 -7.74
N SER A 286 24.46 -26.75 -8.79
CA SER A 286 25.87 -26.45 -9.03
C SER A 286 26.11 -24.95 -9.08
N GLY A 287 26.95 -24.47 -8.17
CA GLY A 287 27.26 -23.06 -8.02
C GLY A 287 26.15 -22.22 -7.40
N ALA A 288 25.12 -22.80 -6.76
CA ALA A 288 24.15 -21.98 -6.03
C ALA A 288 24.84 -21.17 -4.93
N LEU A 289 24.45 -19.90 -4.77
CA LEU A 289 24.92 -19.06 -3.68
C LEU A 289 23.89 -19.04 -2.57
N ARG A 290 24.34 -19.17 -1.33
CA ARG A 290 23.53 -18.89 -0.14
C ARG A 290 24.13 -17.70 0.57
N ILE A 291 23.35 -16.64 0.71
CA ILE A 291 23.80 -15.39 1.33
C ILE A 291 22.91 -15.12 2.53
N THR A 292 23.53 -15.04 3.71
CA THR A 292 22.88 -14.55 4.92
C THR A 292 23.21 -13.08 5.09
N SER A 293 22.21 -12.24 5.22
CA SER A 293 22.37 -10.79 5.38
C SER A 293 21.39 -10.22 6.40
N THR A 294 21.66 -9.01 6.87
CA THR A 294 20.84 -8.34 7.87
C THR A 294 20.42 -6.97 7.35
N TYR A 295 19.11 -6.74 7.22
CA TYR A 295 18.49 -5.47 6.85
C TYR A 295 17.01 -5.39 7.25
#